data_AF-A0A420MVI9-F1
#
_entry.id   AF-A0A420MVI9-F1
#
_cell.length_a   1.000
_cell.length_b   1.000
_cell.length_c   1.000
_cell.angle_alpha   90.00
_cell.angle_beta   90.00
_cell.angle_gamma   90.00
#
_symmetry.space_group_name_H-M   'P 1'
#
loop_
_entity.id
_entity.type
_entity.pdbx_description
1 polymer ?
#
loop_
_entity_poly.entity_id
_entity_poly.type
_entity_poly.pdbx_seq_one_letter_code
_entity_poly.pdbx_strand_id
1 'polypeptide(L)'
;MATSIALQALPSELIGAICRLLPNCDIKSLRLTCRYWRQNSLLRFDRVFISANPRNVEVLFAVTNHDIFRHRVKEIMWDDAVLEPVSSKEGDGPCGYSSYETDRDADSEEKGRISRYFVRLCRDSMFDGTLRLRDKTKEEREKYMKGQMNDLLPSRESLAYYSRLLQEQSDILESGDDEAAFRYAVQRFPRLTKVTVTPATHGVLITPLYETPMVRGFPRGFVYPIPRGWPCAENEHLAEEANPWEAEDEKNKWRGFRIVTRVLAQAENCQISELVLDNNKLPTGLNHFVFEEPNEEYDNFCRIVQRPGSRRIVLSLLVDYLFDCDTEGWDFYRNGRISNLLAKAPDLQEVVLQTNYPVDATS
;
A
#
# COMPACT_ATOMS: atom_id res chain seq x y z
N MET A 1 -42.58 -9.38 -30.73
CA MET A 1 -42.20 -8.64 -29.51
C MET A 1 -41.23 -9.52 -28.73
N ALA A 2 -39.93 -9.19 -28.73
CA ALA A 2 -38.96 -9.93 -27.93
C ALA A 2 -39.24 -9.61 -26.46
N THR A 3 -39.70 -10.59 -25.70
CA THR A 3 -39.82 -10.50 -24.24
C THR A 3 -38.41 -10.27 -23.69
N SER A 4 -38.13 -9.05 -23.24
CA SER A 4 -36.93 -8.76 -22.45
C SER A 4 -36.97 -9.69 -21.24
N ILE A 5 -36.10 -10.70 -21.22
CA ILE A 5 -35.91 -11.55 -20.04
C ILE A 5 -35.34 -10.63 -18.99
N ALA A 6 -36.15 -10.30 -17.97
CA ALA A 6 -35.71 -9.46 -16.88
C ALA A 6 -34.52 -10.14 -16.20
N LEU A 7 -33.40 -9.43 -16.09
CA LEU A 7 -32.17 -9.91 -15.46
C LEU A 7 -32.39 -10.34 -13.98
N GLN A 8 -33.51 -9.91 -13.39
CA GLN A 8 -34.03 -10.29 -12.07
C GLN A 8 -34.64 -11.71 -12.01
N ALA A 9 -34.92 -12.33 -13.16
CA ALA A 9 -35.45 -13.69 -13.25
C ALA A 9 -34.33 -14.76 -13.18
N LEU A 10 -33.07 -14.34 -13.12
CA LEU A 10 -31.94 -15.26 -12.95
C LEU A 10 -31.89 -15.81 -11.52
N PRO A 11 -31.52 -17.08 -11.33
CA PRO A 11 -31.19 -17.63 -10.02
C PRO A 11 -30.09 -16.84 -9.30
N SER A 12 -30.15 -16.83 -7.97
CA SER A 12 -29.20 -16.10 -7.11
C SER A 12 -27.73 -16.46 -7.36
N GLU A 13 -27.47 -17.70 -7.78
CA GLU A 13 -26.17 -18.26 -8.09
C GLU A 13 -25.57 -17.61 -9.35
N LEU A 14 -26.40 -17.40 -10.37
CA LEU A 14 -26.00 -16.72 -11.61
C LEU A 14 -25.78 -15.23 -11.37
N ILE A 15 -26.63 -14.61 -10.55
CA ILE A 15 -26.44 -13.23 -10.10
C ILE A 15 -25.13 -13.08 -9.33
N GLY A 16 -24.85 -14.00 -8.42
CA GLY A 16 -23.59 -14.05 -7.68
C GLY A 16 -22.39 -14.29 -8.60
N ALA A 17 -22.53 -15.08 -9.66
CA ALA A 17 -21.50 -15.26 -10.68
C ALA A 17 -21.25 -13.98 -11.49
N ILE A 18 -22.31 -13.28 -11.92
CA ILE A 18 -22.21 -11.99 -12.61
C ILE A 18 -21.54 -10.95 -11.71
N CYS A 19 -22.01 -10.80 -10.47
CA CYS A 19 -21.43 -9.84 -9.53
C CYS A 19 -19.96 -10.15 -9.21
N ARG A 20 -19.53 -11.42 -9.28
CA ARG A 20 -18.12 -11.80 -9.11
C ARG A 20 -17.21 -11.22 -10.21
N LEU A 21 -17.75 -10.95 -11.40
CA LEU A 21 -17.03 -10.36 -12.52
C LEU A 21 -16.98 -8.82 -12.47
N LEU A 22 -17.78 -8.18 -11.61
CA LEU A 22 -17.87 -6.72 -11.51
C LEU A 22 -16.99 -6.15 -10.40
N PRO A 23 -16.31 -5.01 -10.62
CA PRO A 23 -15.65 -4.27 -9.54
C PRO A 23 -16.67 -3.77 -8.51
N ASN A 24 -16.21 -3.51 -7.28
CA ASN A 24 -17.12 -3.08 -6.21
C ASN A 24 -17.82 -1.74 -6.53
N CYS A 25 -17.21 -0.86 -7.32
CA CYS A 25 -17.86 0.37 -7.80
C CYS A 25 -19.11 0.06 -8.64
N ASP A 26 -18.99 -0.85 -9.61
CA ASP A 26 -20.11 -1.26 -10.45
C ASP A 26 -21.18 -2.03 -9.67
N ILE A 27 -20.77 -2.87 -8.71
CA ILE A 27 -21.73 -3.52 -7.79
C ILE A 27 -22.49 -2.46 -7.00
N LYS A 28 -21.82 -1.43 -6.47
CA LYS A 28 -22.50 -0.32 -5.78
C LYS A 28 -23.49 0.39 -6.70
N SER A 29 -23.10 0.70 -7.94
CA SER A 29 -24.00 1.30 -8.94
C SER A 29 -25.20 0.40 -9.24
N LEU A 30 -24.98 -0.91 -9.39
CA LEU A 30 -26.04 -1.90 -9.61
C LEU A 30 -27.02 -1.93 -8.43
N ARG A 31 -26.52 -1.88 -7.18
CA ARG A 31 -27.34 -1.82 -5.96
C ARG A 31 -28.24 -0.58 -5.91
N LEU A 32 -27.88 0.51 -6.58
CA LEU A 32 -28.67 1.75 -6.62
C LEU A 32 -29.83 1.67 -7.63
N THR A 33 -29.82 0.72 -8.56
CA THR A 33 -30.84 0.63 -9.62
C THR A 33 -32.21 0.16 -9.12
N CYS A 34 -32.27 -0.84 -8.23
CA CYS A 34 -33.51 -1.30 -7.64
C CYS A 34 -33.31 -2.08 -6.32
N ARG A 35 -34.41 -2.28 -5.57
CA ARG A 35 -34.39 -3.02 -4.29
C ARG A 35 -33.88 -4.46 -4.44
N TYR A 36 -34.21 -5.13 -5.54
CA TYR A 36 -33.77 -6.49 -5.81
C TYR A 36 -32.24 -6.58 -5.87
N TRP A 37 -31.60 -5.70 -6.66
CA TRP A 37 -30.14 -5.66 -6.76
C TRP A 37 -29.49 -5.22 -5.46
N ARG A 38 -30.09 -4.28 -4.72
CA ARG A 38 -29.62 -3.88 -3.39
C ARG A 38 -29.51 -5.07 -2.42
N GLN A 39 -30.42 -6.03 -2.52
CA GLN A 39 -30.44 -7.21 -1.65
C GLN A 39 -29.55 -8.35 -2.17
N ASN A 40 -29.50 -8.57 -3.48
CA ASN A 40 -28.88 -9.76 -4.08
C ASN A 40 -27.45 -9.55 -4.60
N SER A 41 -27.00 -8.31 -4.82
CA SER A 41 -25.63 -8.04 -5.27
C SER A 41 -24.70 -7.73 -4.09
N LEU A 42 -24.13 -8.78 -3.50
CA LEU A 42 -23.24 -8.66 -2.36
C LEU A 42 -21.90 -8.03 -2.75
N LEU A 43 -21.46 -7.04 -1.98
CA LEU A 43 -20.12 -6.47 -2.12
C LEU A 43 -19.05 -7.53 -1.82
N ARG A 44 -17.90 -7.38 -2.47
CA ARG A 44 -16.74 -8.26 -2.28
C ARG A 44 -15.83 -7.64 -1.21
N PHE A 45 -15.77 -8.28 -0.05
CA PHE A 45 -14.90 -7.92 1.06
C PHE A 45 -13.98 -9.10 1.38
N ASP A 46 -13.41 -9.74 0.35
CA ASP A 46 -12.42 -10.81 0.54
C ASP A 46 -11.08 -10.23 1.03
N ARG A 47 -10.84 -8.95 0.77
CA ARG A 47 -9.65 -8.18 1.14
C ARG A 47 -10.06 -6.86 1.79
N VAL A 48 -9.39 -6.50 2.88
CA VAL A 48 -9.52 -5.21 3.55
C VAL A 48 -8.15 -4.54 3.68
N PHE A 49 -8.15 -3.24 3.93
CA PHE A 49 -6.94 -2.41 3.95
C PHE A 49 -6.83 -1.70 5.30
N ILE A 50 -5.59 -1.52 5.76
CA ILE A 50 -5.24 -0.75 6.95
C ILE A 50 -3.97 0.06 6.65
N SER A 51 -3.90 1.27 7.20
CA SER A 51 -2.73 2.15 7.16
C SER A 51 -2.88 3.19 8.28
N ALA A 52 -1.87 4.04 8.46
CA ALA A 52 -1.94 5.19 9.34
C ALA A 52 -2.85 6.31 8.79
N ASN A 53 -4.13 5.99 8.55
CA ASN A 53 -5.14 6.96 8.12
C ASN A 53 -6.50 6.63 8.77
N PRO A 54 -7.20 7.62 9.35
CA PRO A 54 -8.44 7.39 10.07
C PRO A 54 -9.53 6.73 9.21
N ARG A 55 -9.57 7.00 7.90
CA ARG A 55 -10.57 6.39 7.01
C ARG A 55 -10.33 4.90 6.81
N ASN A 56 -9.08 4.48 6.75
CA ASN A 56 -8.73 3.06 6.64
C ASN A 56 -9.04 2.33 7.94
N VAL A 57 -8.74 2.95 9.09
CA VAL A 57 -9.08 2.45 10.43
C VAL A 57 -10.61 2.30 10.60
N GLU A 58 -11.38 3.35 10.30
CA GLU A 58 -12.84 3.37 10.40
C GLU A 58 -13.48 2.24 9.59
N VAL A 59 -13.06 2.08 8.32
CA VAL A 59 -13.62 1.07 7.44
C VAL A 59 -13.22 -0.33 7.86
N LEU A 60 -11.99 -0.55 8.35
CA LEU A 60 -11.60 -1.83 8.91
C LEU A 60 -12.52 -2.20 10.08
N PHE A 61 -12.68 -1.30 11.07
CA PHE A 61 -13.59 -1.51 12.20
C PHE A 61 -15.03 -1.79 11.77
N ALA A 62 -15.55 -1.03 10.81
CA ALA A 62 -16.89 -1.23 10.28
C ALA A 62 -17.07 -2.63 9.66
N VAL A 63 -16.09 -3.11 8.89
CA VAL A 63 -16.11 -4.47 8.30
C VAL A 63 -15.98 -5.54 9.39
N THR A 64 -15.10 -5.34 10.37
CA THR A 64 -14.88 -6.26 11.48
C THR A 64 -16.13 -6.47 12.34
N ASN A 65 -16.92 -5.42 12.55
CA ASN A 65 -18.15 -5.48 13.34
C ASN A 65 -19.40 -5.85 12.52
N HIS A 66 -19.26 -6.07 11.21
CA HIS A 66 -20.40 -6.40 10.35
C HIS A 66 -20.69 -7.91 10.33
N ASP A 67 -21.91 -8.30 10.68
CA ASP A 67 -22.35 -9.70 10.84
C ASP A 67 -22.14 -10.59 9.61
N ILE A 68 -22.13 -10.00 8.41
CA ILE A 68 -21.92 -10.74 7.15
C ILE A 68 -20.49 -10.60 6.61
N PHE A 69 -19.91 -9.40 6.63
CA PHE A 69 -18.67 -9.14 5.90
C PHE A 69 -17.44 -9.68 6.62
N ARG A 70 -17.42 -9.67 7.95
CA ARG A 70 -16.30 -10.23 8.74
C ARG A 70 -16.04 -11.71 8.42
N HIS A 71 -17.08 -12.48 8.05
CA HIS A 71 -16.97 -13.89 7.69
C HIS A 71 -16.48 -14.13 6.26
N ARG A 72 -16.26 -13.06 5.48
CA ARG A 72 -15.82 -13.14 4.08
C ARG A 72 -14.38 -12.67 3.89
N VAL A 73 -13.84 -11.87 4.82
CA VAL A 73 -12.47 -11.39 4.75
C VAL A 73 -11.50 -12.57 4.85
N LYS A 74 -10.61 -12.65 3.87
CA LYS A 74 -9.52 -13.64 3.75
C LYS A 74 -8.14 -12.99 3.82
N GLU A 75 -8.06 -11.71 3.51
CA GLU A 75 -6.81 -10.97 3.43
C GLU A 75 -6.92 -9.59 4.12
N ILE A 76 -5.94 -9.28 4.96
CA ILE A 76 -5.68 -7.90 5.39
C ILE A 76 -4.43 -7.42 4.65
N MET A 77 -4.52 -6.26 4.01
CA MET A 77 -3.39 -5.55 3.43
C MET A 77 -3.03 -4.37 4.31
N TRP A 78 -1.82 -4.40 4.86
CA TRP A 78 -1.18 -3.29 5.51
C TRP A 78 -0.43 -2.47 4.47
N ASP A 79 -0.89 -1.23 4.27
CA ASP A 79 -0.17 -0.24 3.51
C ASP A 79 0.85 0.43 4.44
N ASP A 80 2.12 0.11 4.22
CA ASP A 80 3.24 0.58 5.04
C ASP A 80 3.82 1.90 4.52
N ALA A 81 3.20 2.49 3.49
CA ALA A 81 3.55 3.80 3.00
C ALA A 81 3.08 4.89 3.97
N VAL A 82 4.00 5.79 4.32
CA VAL A 82 3.73 6.95 5.19
C VAL A 82 3.91 8.21 4.36
N LEU A 83 2.96 9.14 4.46
CA LEU A 83 3.06 10.44 3.80
C LEU A 83 4.16 11.27 4.46
N GLU A 84 4.99 11.91 3.64
CA GLU A 84 6.13 12.70 4.12
C GLU A 84 5.74 14.16 4.36
N PRO A 85 6.18 14.77 5.47
CA PRO A 85 6.01 16.19 5.71
C PRO A 85 6.63 17.03 4.60
N VAL A 86 5.93 18.09 4.21
CA VAL A 86 6.49 19.07 3.28
C VAL A 86 7.60 19.83 4.00
N SER A 87 8.83 19.77 3.47
CA SER A 87 9.96 20.54 3.99
C SER A 87 9.61 22.04 4.08
N SER A 88 9.98 22.64 5.21
CA SER A 88 9.86 24.09 5.43
C SER A 88 10.91 24.89 4.66
N LYS A 89 11.96 24.23 4.14
CA LYS A 89 12.95 24.87 3.29
C LYS A 89 12.33 25.14 1.92
N GLU A 90 12.26 26.42 1.54
CA GLU A 90 11.89 26.77 0.17
C GLU A 90 12.94 26.23 -0.81
N GLY A 91 12.49 25.38 -1.74
CA GLY A 91 13.28 24.99 -2.89
C GLY A 91 13.17 26.00 -4.02
N ASP A 92 14.14 25.97 -4.93
CA ASP A 92 14.02 26.58 -6.25
C ASP A 92 13.08 25.71 -7.10
N GLY A 93 11.84 26.17 -7.24
CA GLY A 93 10.77 25.37 -7.83
C GLY A 93 9.59 26.23 -8.27
N PRO A 94 8.74 25.69 -9.14
CA PRO A 94 7.60 26.42 -9.68
C PRO A 94 6.53 26.64 -8.62
N CYS A 95 5.75 27.71 -8.73
CA CYS A 95 4.63 28.01 -7.83
C CYS A 95 3.36 27.16 -8.07
N GLY A 96 3.33 26.35 -9.12
CA GLY A 96 2.26 25.39 -9.40
C GLY A 96 2.63 24.40 -10.49
N TYR A 97 1.83 23.34 -10.67
CA TYR A 97 2.05 22.33 -11.72
C TYR A 97 1.12 22.48 -12.93
N SER A 98 0.23 23.48 -12.91
CA SER A 98 -0.64 23.79 -14.03
C SER A 98 -0.16 25.02 -14.81
N SER A 99 -0.61 25.15 -16.06
CA SER A 99 -0.28 26.32 -16.89
C SER A 99 -0.97 27.61 -16.44
N TYR A 100 -2.00 27.51 -15.58
CA TYR A 100 -2.75 28.65 -15.04
C TYR A 100 -2.20 29.15 -13.70
N GLU A 101 -1.25 28.45 -13.08
CA GLU A 101 -0.56 28.85 -11.86
C GLU A 101 0.82 29.40 -12.22
N THR A 102 0.95 30.73 -12.24
CA THR A 102 2.18 31.42 -12.67
C THR A 102 2.90 32.07 -11.51
N ASP A 103 4.21 32.34 -11.63
CA ASP A 103 4.99 32.90 -10.51
C ASP A 103 4.52 34.29 -10.07
N ARG A 104 3.67 34.96 -10.85
CA ARG A 104 2.95 36.18 -10.42
C ARG A 104 1.96 35.91 -9.28
N ASP A 105 1.50 34.67 -9.15
CA ASP A 105 0.60 34.18 -8.12
C ASP A 105 1.34 33.68 -6.86
N ALA A 106 2.69 33.64 -6.88
CA ALA A 106 3.51 33.13 -5.79
C ALA A 106 3.44 34.03 -4.55
N ASP A 107 3.43 35.35 -4.76
CA ASP A 107 3.44 36.39 -3.72
C ASP A 107 2.05 37.05 -3.52
N SER A 108 0.99 36.40 -4.01
CA SER A 108 -0.38 36.88 -3.83
C SER A 108 -0.82 36.70 -2.37
N GLU A 109 -0.98 37.82 -1.64
CA GLU A 109 -1.53 37.83 -0.26
C GLU A 109 -2.92 37.16 -0.18
N GLU A 110 -3.72 37.27 -1.25
CA GLU A 110 -5.06 36.67 -1.37
C GLU A 110 -5.01 35.15 -1.49
N LYS A 111 -4.02 34.60 -2.20
CA LYS A 111 -3.92 33.15 -2.48
C LYS A 111 -3.08 32.38 -1.45
N GLY A 112 -2.40 33.06 -0.54
CA GLY A 112 -1.50 32.49 0.48
C GLY A 112 -0.14 32.04 -0.07
N ARG A 113 0.72 31.46 0.76
CA ARG A 113 2.04 30.93 0.34
C ARG A 113 1.92 29.48 -0.16
N ILE A 114 2.64 29.12 -1.23
CA ILE A 114 2.74 27.74 -1.74
C ILE A 114 4.14 27.19 -1.48
N SER A 115 4.25 25.93 -1.07
CA SER A 115 5.56 25.27 -0.96
C SER A 115 6.05 24.85 -2.35
N ARG A 116 7.11 25.51 -2.85
CA ARG A 116 7.79 25.15 -4.10
C ARG A 116 8.33 23.72 -4.09
N TYR A 117 8.79 23.26 -2.93
CA TYR A 117 9.26 21.88 -2.74
C TYR A 117 8.12 20.88 -2.93
N PHE A 118 6.95 21.12 -2.34
CA PHE A 118 5.76 20.29 -2.56
C PHE A 118 5.36 20.25 -4.04
N VAL A 119 5.34 21.40 -4.72
CA VAL A 119 4.99 21.46 -6.15
C VAL A 119 5.99 20.67 -6.98
N ARG A 120 7.29 20.74 -6.67
CA ARG A 120 8.32 19.94 -7.34
C ARG A 120 8.03 18.44 -7.19
N LEU A 121 7.83 17.95 -5.96
CA LEU A 121 7.50 16.54 -5.71
C LEU A 121 6.20 16.08 -6.41
N CYS A 122 5.21 16.96 -6.49
CA CYS A 122 3.99 16.72 -7.26
C CYS A 122 4.29 16.57 -8.75
N ARG A 123 5.13 17.43 -9.33
CA ARG A 123 5.56 17.32 -10.73
C ARG A 123 6.34 16.03 -11.00
N ASP A 124 7.19 15.61 -10.07
CA ASP A 124 7.92 14.35 -10.17
C ASP A 124 6.94 13.16 -10.17
N SER A 125 5.95 13.18 -9.27
CA SER A 125 4.87 12.17 -9.22
C SER A 125 4.01 12.15 -10.49
N MET A 126 3.75 13.32 -11.09
CA MET A 126 3.07 13.42 -12.39
C MET A 126 3.93 12.84 -13.51
N PHE A 127 5.23 13.14 -13.52
CA PHE A 127 6.19 12.62 -14.50
C PHE A 127 6.25 11.09 -14.45
N ASP A 128 6.39 10.50 -13.27
CA ASP A 128 6.35 9.05 -13.04
C ASP A 128 5.06 8.41 -13.59
N GLY A 129 3.93 9.08 -13.36
CA GLY A 129 2.65 8.66 -13.93
C GLY A 129 2.66 8.63 -15.46
N THR A 130 3.29 9.61 -16.10
CA THR A 130 3.41 9.65 -17.58
C THR A 130 4.38 8.61 -18.13
N LEU A 131 5.43 8.23 -17.38
CA LEU A 131 6.36 7.18 -17.79
C LEU A 131 5.65 5.85 -18.02
N ARG A 132 4.68 5.50 -17.16
CA ARG A 132 3.86 4.28 -17.29
C ARG A 132 2.95 4.25 -18.53
N LEU A 133 2.83 5.36 -19.24
CA LEU A 133 2.06 5.44 -20.47
C LEU A 133 2.93 5.34 -21.72
N ARG A 134 4.26 5.28 -21.61
CA ARG A 134 5.18 5.22 -22.77
C ARG A 134 4.88 4.02 -23.67
N ASP A 135 4.58 2.88 -23.07
CA ASP A 135 4.28 1.63 -23.79
C ASP A 135 2.82 1.52 -24.26
N LYS A 136 1.96 2.49 -23.88
CA LYS A 136 0.54 2.48 -24.27
C LYS A 136 0.32 3.11 -25.65
N THR A 137 -0.79 2.76 -26.28
CA THR A 137 -1.19 3.37 -27.57
C THR A 137 -1.42 4.88 -27.42
N LYS A 138 -1.39 5.60 -28.54
CA LYS A 138 -1.66 7.05 -28.56
C LYS A 138 -3.07 7.37 -28.04
N GLU A 139 -4.06 6.56 -28.39
CA GLU A 139 -5.46 6.74 -27.97
C GLU A 139 -5.64 6.54 -26.46
N GLU A 140 -4.98 5.53 -25.87
CA GLU A 140 -5.00 5.30 -24.43
C GLU A 140 -4.30 6.42 -23.65
N ARG A 141 -3.18 6.92 -24.19
CA ARG A 141 -2.48 8.10 -23.67
C ARG A 141 -3.38 9.33 -23.70
N GLU A 142 -3.98 9.63 -24.84
CA GLU A 142 -4.86 10.79 -25.00
C GLU A 142 -6.10 10.67 -24.11
N LYS A 143 -6.69 9.49 -23.96
CA LYS A 143 -7.81 9.25 -23.03
C LYS A 143 -7.42 9.50 -21.58
N TYR A 144 -6.23 9.05 -21.16
CA TYR A 144 -5.70 9.28 -19.82
C TYR A 144 -5.45 10.79 -19.58
N MET A 145 -4.73 11.44 -20.49
CA MET A 145 -4.42 12.87 -20.40
C MET A 145 -5.69 13.72 -20.40
N LYS A 146 -6.61 13.46 -21.32
CA LYS A 146 -7.83 14.26 -21.50
C LYS A 146 -8.86 14.06 -20.38
N GLY A 147 -8.90 12.89 -19.75
CA GLY A 147 -9.91 12.56 -18.73
C GLY A 147 -9.50 12.84 -17.28
N GLN A 148 -8.22 12.66 -16.95
CA GLN A 148 -7.73 12.71 -15.55
C GLN A 148 -6.73 13.84 -15.30
N MET A 149 -5.92 14.21 -16.30
CA MET A 149 -4.89 15.27 -16.15
C MET A 149 -5.37 16.68 -16.58
N ASN A 150 -6.53 16.81 -17.22
CA ASN A 150 -7.11 18.12 -17.53
C ASN A 150 -7.93 18.70 -16.37
N ASP A 151 -8.38 17.86 -15.43
CA ASP A 151 -9.19 18.24 -14.28
C ASP A 151 -8.38 18.11 -12.97
N LEU A 152 -7.10 18.51 -13.00
CA LEU A 152 -6.26 18.48 -11.81
C LEU A 152 -6.72 19.53 -10.82
N LEU A 153 -6.73 19.14 -9.55
CA LEU A 153 -6.94 20.04 -8.44
C LEU A 153 -5.82 21.10 -8.45
N PRO A 154 -6.09 22.38 -8.19
CA PRO A 154 -5.04 23.40 -8.11
C PRO A 154 -3.99 23.07 -7.03
N SER A 155 -2.75 23.50 -7.24
CA SER A 155 -1.59 23.16 -6.39
C SER A 155 -1.80 23.54 -4.92
N ARG A 156 -2.47 24.67 -4.68
CA ARG A 156 -2.80 25.18 -3.34
C ARG A 156 -3.86 24.35 -2.63
N GLU A 157 -4.90 23.95 -3.36
CA GLU A 157 -5.96 23.08 -2.83
C GLU A 157 -5.41 21.68 -2.54
N SER A 158 -4.55 21.16 -3.43
CA SER A 158 -3.79 19.94 -3.21
C SER A 158 -2.90 20.02 -1.97
N LEU A 159 -2.15 21.10 -1.77
CA LEU A 159 -1.32 21.28 -0.58
C LEU A 159 -2.19 21.30 0.69
N ALA A 160 -3.30 22.06 0.70
CA ALA A 160 -4.19 22.14 1.84
C ALA A 160 -4.78 20.77 2.20
N TYR A 161 -5.21 20.00 1.20
CA TYR A 161 -5.71 18.64 1.42
C TYR A 161 -4.61 17.70 1.91
N TYR A 162 -3.41 17.77 1.32
CA TYR A 162 -2.26 16.96 1.74
C TYR A 162 -1.84 17.26 3.19
N SER A 163 -1.80 18.53 3.60
CA SER A 163 -1.54 18.92 4.98
C SER A 163 -2.56 18.35 5.96
N ARG A 164 -3.84 18.26 5.56
CA ARG A 164 -4.86 17.60 6.38
C ARG A 164 -4.57 16.10 6.52
N LEU A 165 -4.19 15.42 5.44
CA LEU A 165 -3.83 14.00 5.48
C LEU A 165 -2.62 13.74 6.38
N LEU A 166 -1.61 14.63 6.35
CA LEU A 166 -0.45 14.55 7.23
C LEU A 166 -0.83 14.67 8.71
N GLN A 167 -1.71 15.61 9.05
CA GLN A 167 -2.20 15.74 10.42
C GLN A 167 -2.98 14.50 10.86
N GLU A 168 -3.94 14.07 10.03
CA GLU A 168 -4.73 12.85 10.28
C GLU A 168 -3.84 11.62 10.48
N GLN A 169 -2.75 11.50 9.70
CA GLN A 169 -1.78 10.42 9.84
C GLN A 169 -0.99 10.54 11.14
N SER A 170 -0.51 11.75 11.49
CA SER A 170 0.21 12.00 12.75
C SER A 170 -0.62 11.58 13.95
N ASP A 171 -1.91 11.98 13.98
CA ASP A 171 -2.83 11.65 15.07
C ASP A 171 -2.99 10.12 15.24
N ILE A 172 -3.03 9.36 14.13
CA ILE A 172 -3.12 7.90 14.16
C ILE A 172 -1.79 7.26 14.60
N LEU A 173 -0.66 7.79 14.14
CA LEU A 173 0.66 7.30 14.53
C LEU A 173 0.91 7.51 16.03
N GLU A 174 0.50 8.65 16.58
CA GLU A 174 0.60 8.98 18.00
C GLU A 174 -0.34 8.14 18.88
N SER A 175 -1.58 7.93 18.43
CA SER A 175 -2.58 7.13 19.17
C SER A 175 -2.34 5.62 19.08
N GLY A 176 -1.73 5.13 17.99
CA GLY A 176 -1.59 3.69 17.71
C GLY A 176 -2.90 3.02 17.32
N ASP A 177 -3.89 3.80 16.85
CA ASP A 177 -5.22 3.32 16.50
C ASP A 177 -5.22 2.29 15.35
N ASP A 178 -4.26 2.41 14.43
CA ASP A 178 -4.09 1.47 13.32
C ASP A 178 -3.64 0.07 13.79
N GLU A 179 -2.67 0.02 14.71
CA GLU A 179 -2.26 -1.22 15.37
C GLU A 179 -3.42 -1.83 16.18
N ALA A 180 -4.14 -1.01 16.95
CA ALA A 180 -5.27 -1.46 17.75
C ALA A 180 -6.38 -2.05 16.85
N ALA A 181 -6.69 -1.38 15.73
CA ALA A 181 -7.65 -1.84 14.75
C ALA A 181 -7.22 -3.15 14.09
N PHE A 182 -5.95 -3.27 13.70
CA PHE A 182 -5.39 -4.50 13.13
C PHE A 182 -5.50 -5.67 14.11
N ARG A 183 -5.07 -5.48 15.36
CA ARG A 183 -5.19 -6.50 16.42
C ARG A 183 -6.64 -6.92 16.63
N TYR A 184 -7.56 -5.96 16.66
CA TYR A 184 -8.99 -6.21 16.83
C TYR A 184 -9.59 -7.01 15.66
N ALA A 185 -9.14 -6.72 14.44
CA ALA A 185 -9.59 -7.35 13.20
C ALA A 185 -9.10 -8.80 13.06
N VAL A 186 -7.82 -9.05 13.36
CA VAL A 186 -7.19 -10.39 13.31
C VAL A 186 -7.95 -11.40 14.17
N GLN A 187 -8.50 -10.97 15.31
CA GLN A 187 -9.27 -11.85 16.22
C GLN A 187 -10.70 -12.14 15.75
N ARG A 188 -11.23 -11.38 14.78
CA ARG A 188 -12.66 -11.39 14.42
C ARG A 188 -12.96 -11.80 12.99
N PHE A 189 -11.94 -11.99 12.16
CA PHE A 189 -12.09 -12.52 10.82
C PHE A 189 -11.86 -14.04 10.80
N PRO A 190 -12.91 -14.87 10.90
CA PRO A 190 -12.76 -16.33 11.04
C PRO A 190 -12.22 -17.02 9.78
N ARG A 191 -12.12 -16.31 8.66
CA ARG A 191 -11.58 -16.82 7.40
C ARG A 191 -10.30 -16.12 6.96
N LEU A 192 -9.70 -15.31 7.84
CA LEU A 192 -8.44 -14.65 7.56
C LEU A 192 -7.34 -15.69 7.42
N THR A 193 -6.73 -15.76 6.25
CA THR A 193 -5.65 -16.70 5.94
C THR A 193 -4.40 -16.00 5.42
N LYS A 194 -4.54 -14.75 4.95
CA LYS A 194 -3.45 -14.00 4.33
C LYS A 194 -3.27 -12.63 4.98
N VAL A 195 -2.02 -12.24 5.21
CA VAL A 195 -1.65 -10.85 5.53
C VAL A 195 -0.56 -10.40 4.57
N THR A 196 -0.75 -9.23 3.98
CA THR A 196 0.23 -8.61 3.08
C THR A 196 0.66 -7.28 3.66
N VAL A 197 1.96 -7.04 3.76
CA VAL A 197 2.55 -5.73 4.07
C VAL A 197 3.22 -5.23 2.79
N THR A 198 2.90 -4.01 2.38
CA THR A 198 3.46 -3.45 1.15
C THR A 198 3.58 -1.93 1.25
N PRO A 199 4.67 -1.34 0.74
CA PRO A 199 4.79 0.11 0.58
C PRO A 199 4.19 0.63 -0.74
N ALA A 200 3.72 -0.27 -1.62
CA ALA A 200 3.44 0.07 -3.01
C ALA A 200 1.99 0.52 -3.30
N THR A 201 1.16 0.67 -2.27
CA THR A 201 -0.30 0.89 -2.38
C THR A 201 -0.66 2.04 -3.29
N HIS A 202 0.08 3.15 -3.18
CA HIS A 202 -0.19 4.37 -3.91
C HIS A 202 0.15 4.29 -5.40
N GLY A 203 0.89 3.26 -5.85
CA GLY A 203 1.19 3.02 -7.25
C GLY A 203 1.85 4.22 -7.92
N VAL A 204 1.15 4.80 -8.90
CA VAL A 204 1.50 6.12 -9.46
C VAL A 204 0.30 7.04 -9.36
N LEU A 205 0.53 8.34 -9.53
CA LEU A 205 -0.53 9.33 -9.53
C LEU A 205 -1.69 8.90 -10.44
N ILE A 206 -2.93 9.10 -9.97
CA ILE A 206 -4.21 8.72 -10.62
C ILE A 206 -4.44 7.20 -10.75
N THR A 207 -3.40 6.37 -10.72
CA THR A 207 -3.50 4.90 -10.89
C THR A 207 -2.89 4.19 -9.69
N PRO A 208 -3.58 4.17 -8.53
CA PRO A 208 -3.10 3.47 -7.35
C PRO A 208 -3.03 1.96 -7.61
N LEU A 209 -2.10 1.28 -6.94
CA LEU A 209 -2.05 -0.18 -6.97
C LEU A 209 -3.25 -0.78 -6.22
N TYR A 210 -3.60 -0.16 -5.09
CA TYR A 210 -4.76 -0.54 -4.30
C TYR A 210 -5.67 0.66 -4.01
N GLU A 211 -6.94 0.53 -4.37
CA GLU A 211 -7.98 1.50 -4.05
C GLU A 211 -8.44 1.38 -2.58
N THR A 212 -7.56 1.75 -1.65
CA THR A 212 -7.85 1.76 -0.22
C THR A 212 -9.01 2.73 0.09
N PRO A 213 -9.71 2.56 1.23
CA PRO A 213 -10.72 3.53 1.67
C PRO A 213 -10.26 4.99 1.66
N MET A 214 -9.02 5.26 2.09
CA MET A 214 -8.37 6.57 2.02
C MET A 214 -8.24 7.06 0.58
N VAL A 215 -7.61 6.27 -0.30
CA VAL A 215 -7.35 6.65 -1.71
C VAL A 215 -8.65 6.91 -2.48
N ARG A 216 -9.69 6.10 -2.25
CA ARG A 216 -11.02 6.32 -2.85
C ARG A 216 -11.73 7.57 -2.32
N GLY A 217 -11.30 8.08 -1.17
CA GLY A 217 -11.81 9.31 -0.56
C GLY A 217 -11.16 10.58 -1.09
N PHE A 218 -10.11 10.48 -1.91
CA PHE A 218 -9.41 11.64 -2.44
C PHE A 218 -10.31 12.47 -3.38
N PRO A 219 -10.16 13.80 -3.38
CA PRO A 219 -10.86 14.65 -4.34
C PRO A 219 -10.41 14.32 -5.77
N ARG A 220 -11.32 14.50 -6.72
CA ARG A 220 -10.99 14.29 -8.14
C ARG A 220 -9.87 15.24 -8.55
N GLY A 221 -8.87 14.70 -9.25
CA GLY A 221 -7.72 15.48 -9.71
C GLY A 221 -6.68 15.77 -8.64
N PHE A 222 -6.79 15.22 -7.42
CA PHE A 222 -5.82 15.41 -6.36
C PHE A 222 -4.40 15.01 -6.79
N VAL A 223 -3.49 15.98 -6.73
CA VAL A 223 -2.05 15.77 -6.96
C VAL A 223 -1.32 15.82 -5.64
N TYR A 224 -0.46 14.83 -5.39
CA TYR A 224 0.34 14.74 -4.18
C TYR A 224 1.64 13.96 -4.45
N PRO A 225 2.68 14.15 -3.61
CA PRO A 225 3.87 13.32 -3.60
C PRO A 225 3.50 11.87 -3.32
N ILE A 226 3.77 10.96 -4.27
CA ILE A 226 3.52 9.53 -4.05
C ILE A 226 4.52 9.01 -3.01
N PRO A 227 4.06 8.51 -1.86
CA PRO A 227 4.97 7.98 -0.85
C PRO A 227 5.68 6.73 -1.39
N ARG A 228 6.99 6.63 -1.15
CA ARG A 228 7.78 5.44 -1.51
C ARG A 228 7.70 4.34 -0.44
N GLY A 229 7.35 4.72 0.79
CA GLY A 229 7.12 3.83 1.92
C GLY A 229 8.41 3.35 2.56
N TRP A 230 8.87 2.15 2.17
CA TRP A 230 10.16 1.64 2.64
C TRP A 230 11.32 2.42 2.02
N PRO A 231 12.50 2.43 2.68
CA PRO A 231 13.70 3.13 2.20
C PRO A 231 14.01 2.84 0.74
N CYS A 232 14.20 3.91 -0.02
CA CYS A 232 14.42 3.90 -1.44
C CYS A 232 15.34 5.07 -1.76
N ALA A 233 16.38 4.77 -2.53
CA ALA A 233 17.26 5.73 -3.18
C ALA A 233 16.53 6.99 -3.67
N GLU A 234 16.97 8.18 -3.23
CA GLU A 234 16.44 9.46 -3.75
C GLU A 234 16.75 9.64 -5.25
N ASN A 235 17.83 9.02 -5.74
CA ASN A 235 18.23 8.99 -7.14
C ASN A 235 18.43 7.55 -7.58
N GLU A 236 17.96 7.18 -8.79
CA GLU A 236 18.12 5.85 -9.41
C GLU A 236 19.59 5.34 -9.50
N HIS A 237 20.56 6.14 -9.09
CA HIS A 237 22.00 5.85 -9.14
C HIS A 237 22.67 5.68 -7.76
N LEU A 238 21.95 5.84 -6.64
CA LEU A 238 22.51 5.71 -5.29
C LEU A 238 21.60 4.83 -4.43
N ALA A 239 21.97 3.58 -4.21
CA ALA A 239 21.20 2.70 -3.34
C ALA A 239 21.19 3.25 -1.89
N GLU A 240 20.02 3.24 -1.24
CA GLU A 240 19.91 3.63 0.17
C GLU A 240 20.46 2.48 1.03
N GLU A 241 21.54 2.76 1.76
CA GLU A 241 22.12 1.81 2.71
C GLU A 241 21.13 1.56 3.86
N ALA A 242 20.85 0.29 4.15
CA ALA A 242 20.12 -0.05 5.36
C ALA A 242 21.07 0.08 6.56
N ASN A 243 20.58 0.68 7.65
CA ASN A 243 21.34 0.70 8.89
C ASN A 243 21.09 -0.59 9.70
N PRO A 244 22.00 -0.95 10.63
CA PRO A 244 21.79 -2.05 11.57
C PRO A 244 20.44 -1.97 12.30
N TRP A 245 19.84 -3.13 12.57
CA TRP A 245 18.49 -3.26 13.15
C TRP A 245 18.44 -2.99 14.66
N GLU A 246 19.13 -1.96 15.13
CA GLU A 246 19.23 -1.60 16.54
C GLU A 246 18.32 -0.43 16.90
N ALA A 247 18.46 0.68 16.17
CA ALA A 247 17.84 1.96 16.51
C ALA A 247 16.34 1.98 16.16
N GLU A 248 15.51 2.50 17.06
CA GLU A 248 14.05 2.48 16.89
C GLU A 248 13.57 3.36 15.73
N ASP A 249 14.26 4.46 15.45
CA ASP A 249 14.01 5.31 14.28
C ASP A 249 14.26 4.56 12.97
N GLU A 250 15.33 3.77 12.88
CA GLU A 250 15.59 2.90 11.73
C GLU A 250 14.48 1.85 11.58
N LYS A 251 14.15 1.13 12.65
CA LYS A 251 13.09 0.12 12.65
C LYS A 251 11.73 0.71 12.25
N ASN A 252 11.45 1.96 12.62
CA ASN A 252 10.20 2.64 12.31
C ASN A 252 10.01 2.93 10.81
N LYS A 253 11.05 2.84 9.99
CA LYS A 253 10.93 2.87 8.52
C LYS A 253 10.14 1.65 7.97
N TRP A 254 10.04 0.57 8.73
CA TRP A 254 9.24 -0.64 8.43
C TRP A 254 8.19 -0.90 9.53
N ARG A 255 7.54 0.16 10.03
CA ARG A 255 6.62 0.09 11.18
C ARG A 255 5.51 -0.96 11.02
N GLY A 256 4.91 -1.07 9.84
CA GLY A 256 3.86 -2.05 9.55
C GLY A 256 4.34 -3.48 9.64
N PHE A 257 5.54 -3.78 9.14
CA PHE A 257 6.17 -5.09 9.32
C PHE A 257 6.30 -5.45 10.80
N ARG A 258 6.78 -4.52 11.64
CA ARG A 258 6.94 -4.75 13.09
C ARG A 258 5.60 -5.00 13.78
N ILE A 259 4.59 -4.18 13.48
CA ILE A 259 3.26 -4.32 14.05
C ILE A 259 2.63 -5.65 13.63
N VAL A 260 2.66 -5.95 12.34
CA VAL A 260 2.03 -7.15 11.78
C VAL A 260 2.68 -8.40 12.37
N THR A 261 4.00 -8.49 12.38
CA THR A 261 4.69 -9.66 12.93
C THR A 261 4.42 -9.83 14.42
N ARG A 262 4.51 -8.75 15.22
CA ARG A 262 4.22 -8.80 16.66
C ARG A 262 2.78 -9.22 16.95
N VAL A 263 1.79 -8.61 16.29
CA VAL A 263 0.37 -8.93 16.50
C VAL A 263 0.05 -10.36 16.07
N LEU A 264 0.55 -10.80 14.92
CA LEU A 264 0.32 -12.17 14.44
C LEU A 264 0.99 -13.21 15.35
N ALA A 265 2.21 -12.94 15.84
CA ALA A 265 2.90 -13.83 16.76
C ALA A 265 2.17 -14.00 18.11
N GLN A 266 1.38 -13.00 18.52
CA GLN A 266 0.59 -13.01 19.75
C GLN A 266 -0.85 -13.49 19.58
N ALA A 267 -1.36 -13.56 18.34
CA ALA A 267 -2.74 -13.96 18.09
C ALA A 267 -2.93 -15.46 18.36
N GLU A 268 -3.85 -15.86 19.25
CA GLU A 268 -4.10 -17.27 19.56
C GLU A 268 -5.09 -17.94 18.59
N ASN A 269 -6.10 -17.18 18.13
CA ASN A 269 -7.23 -17.71 17.36
C ASN A 269 -7.12 -17.46 15.85
N CYS A 270 -5.96 -17.02 15.36
CA CYS A 270 -5.74 -16.68 13.96
C CYS A 270 -4.66 -17.57 13.36
N GLN A 271 -5.04 -18.31 12.31
CA GLN A 271 -4.13 -19.16 11.55
C GLN A 271 -3.85 -18.53 10.18
N ILE A 272 -2.67 -17.91 10.06
CA ILE A 272 -2.22 -17.30 8.80
C ILE A 272 -1.48 -18.36 7.98
N SER A 273 -1.99 -18.61 6.78
CA SER A 273 -1.35 -19.50 5.82
C SER A 273 -0.37 -18.78 4.88
N GLU A 274 -0.58 -17.49 4.65
CA GLU A 274 0.25 -16.70 3.74
C GLU A 274 0.66 -15.39 4.40
N LEU A 275 1.97 -15.20 4.61
CA LEU A 275 2.54 -13.91 4.98
C LEU A 275 3.34 -13.36 3.80
N VAL A 276 2.97 -12.16 3.37
CA VAL A 276 3.52 -11.53 2.16
C VAL A 276 4.12 -10.17 2.52
N LEU A 277 5.44 -10.04 2.41
CA LEU A 277 6.16 -8.77 2.51
C LEU A 277 6.63 -8.42 1.10
N ASP A 278 5.82 -7.62 0.38
CA ASP A 278 5.96 -7.43 -1.06
C ASP A 278 6.19 -5.96 -1.41
N ASN A 279 7.33 -5.69 -2.07
CA ASN A 279 7.70 -4.38 -2.57
C ASN A 279 7.03 -4.02 -3.92
N ASN A 280 6.31 -4.96 -4.53
CA ASN A 280 5.70 -4.83 -5.86
C ASN A 280 6.68 -4.31 -6.92
N LYS A 281 7.92 -4.82 -6.91
CA LYS A 281 9.02 -4.45 -7.82
C LYS A 281 9.49 -3.01 -7.71
N LEU A 282 9.13 -2.29 -6.65
CA LEU A 282 9.78 -1.03 -6.33
C LEU A 282 11.24 -1.32 -5.92
N PRO A 283 12.19 -0.39 -6.16
CA PRO A 283 13.60 -0.55 -5.80
C PRO A 283 13.84 -0.37 -4.30
N THR A 284 13.08 -1.12 -3.49
CA THR A 284 13.10 -1.11 -2.02
C THR A 284 12.89 -2.54 -1.50
N GLY A 285 12.99 -2.76 -0.19
CA GLY A 285 12.71 -4.04 0.44
C GLY A 285 12.75 -3.96 1.95
N LEU A 286 12.53 -5.11 2.59
CA LEU A 286 12.76 -5.30 4.00
C LEU A 286 14.26 -5.23 4.28
N ASN A 287 14.64 -4.54 5.36
CA ASN A 287 16.01 -4.51 5.85
C ASN A 287 16.51 -5.93 6.14
N HIS A 288 17.63 -6.33 5.53
CA HIS A 288 18.18 -7.67 5.71
C HIS A 288 18.81 -7.89 7.09
N PHE A 289 19.17 -6.83 7.84
CA PHE A 289 19.70 -6.94 9.21
C PHE A 289 18.72 -7.64 10.17
N VAL A 290 17.42 -7.67 9.85
CA VAL A 290 16.42 -8.51 10.55
C VAL A 290 16.85 -9.98 10.61
N PHE A 291 17.62 -10.45 9.62
CA PHE A 291 18.12 -11.82 9.52
C PHE A 291 19.59 -11.95 9.93
N GLU A 292 20.23 -10.92 10.46
CA GLU A 292 21.63 -10.99 10.91
C GLU A 292 21.74 -11.16 12.41
N GLU A 293 21.15 -10.24 13.16
CA GLU A 293 21.33 -10.12 14.61
C GLU A 293 20.09 -10.57 15.38
N PRO A 294 20.22 -11.06 16.63
CA PRO A 294 19.05 -11.42 17.46
C PRO A 294 18.14 -10.21 17.66
N ASN A 295 16.89 -10.32 17.20
CA ASN A 295 15.89 -9.25 17.34
C ASN A 295 14.49 -9.84 17.52
N GLU A 296 13.59 -9.03 18.08
CA GLU A 296 12.23 -9.44 18.39
C GLU A 296 11.42 -9.74 17.12
N GLU A 297 11.64 -9.00 16.03
CA GLU A 297 10.91 -9.18 14.78
C GLU A 297 11.18 -10.54 14.14
N TYR A 298 12.43 -11.01 14.14
CA TYR A 298 12.82 -12.34 13.70
C TYR A 298 12.19 -13.44 14.58
N ASP A 299 12.19 -13.26 15.90
CA ASP A 299 11.57 -14.21 16.83
C ASP A 299 10.05 -14.27 16.64
N ASN A 300 9.40 -13.12 16.45
CA ASN A 300 7.98 -13.03 16.12
C ASN A 300 7.69 -13.73 14.79
N PHE A 301 8.53 -13.53 13.78
CA PHE A 301 8.40 -14.21 12.50
C PHE A 301 8.54 -15.74 12.66
N CYS A 302 9.52 -16.20 13.42
CA CYS A 302 9.67 -17.62 13.77
C CYS A 302 8.40 -18.17 14.43
N ARG A 303 7.81 -17.46 15.40
CA ARG A 303 6.56 -17.89 16.07
C ARG A 303 5.38 -17.99 15.11
N ILE A 304 5.31 -17.11 14.11
CA ILE A 304 4.23 -17.16 13.11
C ILE A 304 4.37 -18.43 12.27
N VAL A 305 5.55 -18.65 11.69
CA VAL A 305 5.75 -19.76 10.72
C VAL A 305 5.77 -21.14 11.39
N GLN A 306 6.11 -21.20 12.68
CA GLN A 306 6.01 -22.43 13.49
C GLN A 306 4.59 -22.95 13.67
N ARG A 307 3.59 -22.09 13.48
CA ARG A 307 2.20 -22.49 13.64
C ARG A 307 1.78 -23.36 12.46
N PRO A 308 0.98 -24.42 12.71
CA PRO A 308 0.46 -25.24 11.64
C PRO A 308 -0.28 -24.39 10.59
N GLY A 309 -0.16 -24.78 9.33
CA GLY A 309 -0.86 -24.19 8.18
C GLY A 309 -0.18 -22.99 7.51
N SER A 310 0.97 -22.52 7.99
CA SER A 310 1.82 -21.56 7.24
C SER A 310 2.38 -22.23 5.98
N ARG A 311 1.84 -21.87 4.81
CA ARG A 311 2.10 -22.51 3.52
C ARG A 311 2.95 -21.66 2.59
N ARG A 312 2.86 -20.33 2.69
CA ARG A 312 3.51 -19.42 1.76
C ARG A 312 4.14 -18.24 2.47
N ILE A 313 5.39 -17.96 2.10
CA ILE A 313 6.15 -16.82 2.57
C ILE A 313 6.67 -16.06 1.36
N VAL A 314 6.42 -14.75 1.30
CA VAL A 314 7.02 -13.85 0.30
C VAL A 314 7.84 -12.81 1.03
N LEU A 315 9.11 -12.66 0.64
CA LEU A 315 10.06 -11.71 1.21
C LEU A 315 10.74 -10.93 0.09
N SER A 316 10.46 -9.63 0.01
CA SER A 316 11.28 -8.69 -0.76
C SER A 316 12.35 -8.08 0.14
N LEU A 317 13.63 -8.32 -0.14
CA LEU A 317 14.77 -7.84 0.65
C LEU A 317 15.47 -6.65 -0.01
N LEU A 318 15.90 -5.69 0.81
CA LEU A 318 16.72 -4.54 0.41
C LEU A 318 18.20 -4.96 0.39
N VAL A 319 18.76 -5.09 -0.82
CA VAL A 319 20.13 -5.59 -1.04
C VAL A 319 20.87 -4.86 -2.17
N ASP A 320 20.22 -3.95 -2.89
CA ASP A 320 20.83 -3.26 -4.04
C ASP A 320 22.11 -2.49 -3.68
N TYR A 321 22.19 -1.93 -2.47
CA TYR A 321 23.41 -1.25 -2.00
C TYR A 321 24.59 -2.21 -1.74
N LEU A 322 24.34 -3.52 -1.69
CA LEU A 322 25.39 -4.52 -1.54
C LEU A 322 26.09 -4.88 -2.86
N PHE A 323 25.73 -4.22 -3.97
CA PHE A 323 26.32 -4.47 -5.29
C PHE A 323 27.85 -4.34 -5.30
N ASP A 324 28.37 -3.32 -4.62
CA ASP A 324 29.82 -3.06 -4.51
C ASP A 324 30.44 -3.57 -3.19
N CYS A 325 29.66 -4.28 -2.36
CA CYS A 325 30.15 -4.80 -1.08
C CYS A 325 30.88 -6.13 -1.22
N ASP A 326 31.88 -6.33 -0.37
CA ASP A 326 32.60 -7.60 -0.24
C ASP A 326 31.65 -8.77 0.13
N THR A 327 32.14 -10.01 -0.02
CA THR A 327 31.34 -11.22 0.27
C THR A 327 30.74 -11.26 1.68
N GLU A 328 31.33 -10.52 2.63
CA GLU A 328 30.86 -10.39 4.01
C GLU A 328 29.50 -9.67 4.09
N GLY A 329 29.21 -8.71 3.19
CA GLY A 329 27.91 -8.04 3.12
C GLY A 329 26.75 -8.96 2.73
N TRP A 330 27.04 -10.17 2.23
CA TRP A 330 26.05 -11.17 1.85
C TRP A 330 25.89 -12.28 2.90
N ASP A 331 26.52 -12.15 4.07
CA ASP A 331 26.55 -13.20 5.09
C ASP A 331 25.19 -13.48 5.73
N PHE A 332 24.21 -12.58 5.62
CA PHE A 332 22.83 -12.87 6.05
C PHE A 332 22.19 -14.05 5.32
N TYR A 333 22.63 -14.39 4.10
CA TYR A 333 22.22 -15.62 3.42
C TYR A 333 22.93 -16.86 3.95
N ARG A 334 24.11 -16.70 4.55
CA ARG A 334 25.02 -17.79 4.95
C ARG A 334 24.99 -18.10 6.45
N ASN A 335 24.53 -17.15 7.27
CA ASN A 335 24.47 -17.29 8.73
C ASN A 335 23.43 -18.31 9.21
N GLY A 336 22.63 -18.87 8.31
CA GLY A 336 21.65 -19.91 8.59
C GLY A 336 20.35 -19.44 9.23
N ARG A 337 20.12 -18.13 9.41
CA ARG A 337 18.88 -17.63 10.02
C ARG A 337 17.68 -17.79 9.11
N ILE A 338 17.80 -17.45 7.83
CA ILE A 338 16.73 -17.71 6.87
C ILE A 338 16.44 -19.22 6.80
N SER A 339 17.45 -20.08 6.71
CA SER A 339 17.23 -21.52 6.68
C SER A 339 16.59 -22.05 7.97
N ASN A 340 16.99 -21.54 9.14
CA ASN A 340 16.39 -21.88 10.43
C ASN A 340 14.93 -21.41 10.53
N LEU A 341 14.59 -20.23 10.01
CA LEU A 341 13.22 -19.74 9.91
C LEU A 341 12.37 -20.68 9.04
N LEU A 342 12.87 -21.07 7.87
CA LEU A 342 12.14 -21.95 6.95
C LEU A 342 12.00 -23.37 7.52
N ALA A 343 13.03 -23.89 8.17
CA ALA A 343 13.01 -25.21 8.83
C ALA A 343 11.98 -25.30 9.97
N LYS A 344 11.61 -24.16 10.55
CA LYS A 344 10.57 -24.08 11.58
C LYS A 344 9.16 -24.15 11.03
N ALA A 345 8.95 -24.08 9.71
CA ALA A 345 7.63 -24.05 9.07
C ALA A 345 7.26 -25.43 8.50
N PRO A 346 6.56 -26.30 9.25
CA PRO A 346 6.35 -27.70 8.86
C PRO A 346 5.44 -27.87 7.64
N ASP A 347 4.51 -26.93 7.42
CA ASP A 347 3.51 -26.98 6.34
C ASP A 347 3.86 -26.10 5.14
N LEU A 348 5.11 -25.60 5.08
CA LEU A 348 5.57 -24.68 4.06
C LEU A 348 5.59 -25.34 2.67
N GLN A 349 4.97 -24.69 1.70
CA GLN A 349 4.81 -25.18 0.32
C GLN A 349 5.52 -24.28 -0.70
N GLU A 350 5.57 -22.97 -0.44
CA GLU A 350 6.13 -21.99 -1.36
C GLU A 350 6.91 -20.92 -0.59
N VAL A 351 8.11 -20.60 -1.07
CA VAL A 351 8.90 -19.45 -0.62
C VAL A 351 9.24 -18.63 -1.85
N VAL A 352 8.94 -17.34 -1.79
CA VAL A 352 9.32 -16.38 -2.82
C VAL A 352 10.28 -15.39 -2.19
N LEU A 353 11.54 -15.45 -2.59
CA LEU A 353 12.56 -14.47 -2.23
C LEU A 353 12.73 -13.53 -3.41
N GLN A 354 12.54 -12.24 -3.17
CA GLN A 354 12.72 -11.17 -4.12
C GLN A 354 13.77 -10.22 -3.58
N THR A 355 14.51 -9.61 -4.49
CA THR A 355 15.51 -8.59 -4.17
C THR A 355 15.29 -7.41 -5.10
N ASN A 356 15.72 -6.22 -4.67
CA ASN A 356 15.84 -5.07 -5.56
C ASN A 356 17.16 -5.08 -6.37
N TYR A 357 17.88 -6.21 -6.38
CA TYR A 357 19.12 -6.35 -7.13
C TYR A 357 18.84 -6.40 -8.66
N PRO A 358 19.50 -5.58 -9.48
CA PRO A 358 19.33 -5.62 -10.93
C PRO A 358 19.98 -6.87 -11.51
N VAL A 359 19.16 -7.83 -11.96
CA VAL A 359 19.63 -9.08 -12.59
C VAL A 359 20.30 -8.81 -13.96
N ASP A 360 20.03 -7.64 -14.57
CA ASP A 360 20.52 -7.27 -15.91
C ASP A 360 21.79 -6.38 -15.91
N ALA A 361 22.47 -6.21 -14.76
CA ALA A 361 23.70 -5.40 -14.67
C ALA A 361 24.98 -6.12 -15.16
N THR A 362 24.86 -7.21 -15.93
CA THR A 362 26.00 -7.79 -16.65
C THR A 362 26.12 -7.14 -18.03
N SER A 363 27.05 -6.19 -18.17
CA SER A 363 27.71 -5.84 -19.43
C SER A 363 29.18 -5.54 -19.17
#